data_AF-A0A087G2D6-F1
#
_entry.id   AF-A0A087G2D6-F1
#
_cell.length_a   1.000
_cell.length_b   1.000
_cell.length_c   1.000
_cell.angle_alpha   90.00
_cell.angle_beta   90.00
_cell.angle_gamma   90.00
#
_symmetry.space_group_name_H-M   'P 1'
#
loop_
_entity.id
_entity.type
_entity.pdbx_description
1 polymer ?
#
loop_
_entity_poly.entity_id
_entity_poly.type
_entity_poly.pdbx_seq_one_letter_code
_entity_poly.pdbx_strand_id
1 'polypeptide(L)'
;VVKFTILEPEMVDAFEKASGKKMLLVIAGRRQGDAEVVYASTEIAEKELNWKAKYGIEEMCRDLWNWASNNPYSYDSSPEA
;
A
#
# COMPACT_ATOMS: atom_id res chain seq x y z
N VAL A 1 -15.01 -3.90 4.73
CA VAL A 1 -14.48 -2.62 5.25
C VAL A 1 -12.97 -2.72 5.26
N VAL A 2 -12.27 -1.93 4.46
CA VAL A 2 -10.80 -1.90 4.44
C VAL A 2 -10.38 -0.61 5.12
N LYS A 3 -9.74 -0.72 6.28
CA LYS A 3 -9.23 0.40 7.07
C LYS A 3 -7.79 0.63 6.64
N PHE A 4 -7.49 1.83 6.13
CA PHE A 4 -6.12 2.22 5.79
C PHE A 4 -5.67 3.29 6.79
N THR A 5 -5.00 2.86 7.85
CA THR A 5 -4.34 3.77 8.79
C THR A 5 -2.85 3.77 8.48
N ILE A 6 -2.31 4.91 8.03
CA ILE A 6 -0.88 5.08 7.69
C ILE A 6 0.03 4.81 8.91
N LEU A 7 -0.53 4.91 10.12
CA LEU A 7 0.16 4.71 11.40
C LEU A 7 -0.11 3.34 12.04
N GLU A 8 -0.98 2.50 11.47
CA GLU A 8 -1.14 1.16 12.04
C GLU A 8 -0.01 0.24 11.57
N PRO A 9 0.60 -0.52 12.49
CA PRO A 9 1.75 -1.38 12.22
C PRO A 9 1.47 -2.44 11.15
N GLU A 10 0.21 -2.71 10.79
CA GLU A 10 -0.17 -3.72 9.80
C GLU A 10 0.45 -3.46 8.41
N MET A 11 0.48 -2.20 7.94
CA MET A 11 1.09 -1.87 6.66
C MET A 11 2.62 -2.00 6.70
N VAL A 12 3.23 -1.54 7.79
CA VAL A 12 4.69 -1.59 7.96
C VAL A 12 5.14 -3.05 8.11
N ASP A 13 4.47 -3.85 8.93
CA ASP A 13 4.75 -5.27 9.15
C ASP A 13 4.55 -6.09 7.86
N ALA A 14 3.46 -5.85 7.11
CA ALA A 14 3.25 -6.51 5.82
C ALA A 14 4.35 -6.16 4.81
N PHE A 15 4.84 -4.92 4.81
CA PHE A 15 5.92 -4.50 3.93
C PHE A 15 7.29 -5.01 4.38
N GLU A 16 7.58 -5.03 5.69
CA GLU A 16 8.79 -5.64 6.25
C GLU A 16 8.84 -7.15 5.94
N LYS A 17 7.70 -7.85 6.04
CA LYS A 17 7.57 -9.26 5.64
C LYS A 17 7.80 -9.46 4.15
N ALA A 18 7.22 -8.60 3.31
CA ALA A 18 7.40 -8.68 1.86
C ALA A 18 8.84 -8.38 1.42
N SER A 19 9.48 -7.39 2.04
CA SER A 19 10.84 -6.95 1.70
C SER A 19 11.94 -7.79 2.37
N GLY A 20 11.63 -8.46 3.49
CA GLY A 20 12.61 -9.12 4.34
C GLY A 20 13.59 -8.15 5.01
N LYS A 21 13.31 -6.85 4.98
CA LYS A 21 14.16 -5.78 5.51
C LYS A 21 13.40 -5.00 6.57
N LYS A 22 14.09 -4.65 7.65
CA LYS A 22 13.55 -3.82 8.72
C LYS A 22 13.49 -2.36 8.25
N MET A 23 12.31 -1.76 8.28
CA MET A 23 12.12 -0.35 7.91
C MET A 23 12.17 0.54 9.15
N LEU A 24 12.96 1.61 9.04
CA LEU A 24 13.02 2.64 10.06
C LEU A 24 11.84 3.59 9.87
N LEU A 25 10.81 3.44 10.70
CA LEU A 25 9.70 4.38 10.76
C LEU A 25 10.12 5.61 11.57
N VAL A 26 10.05 6.80 10.97
CA VAL A 26 10.20 8.06 11.68
C VAL A 26 8.83 8.73 11.75
N ILE A 27 8.32 8.89 12.97
CA ILE A 27 7.05 9.60 13.18
C ILE A 27 7.32 11.10 12.99
N ALA A 28 6.91 11.62 11.85
CA ALA A 28 6.93 13.05 11.56
C ALA A 28 5.60 13.71 11.99
N GLY A 29 5.60 15.05 12.08
CA GLY A 29 4.38 15.80 12.38
C GLY A 29 3.29 15.58 11.32
N ARG A 30 2.02 15.80 11.70
CA ARG A 30 0.89 15.70 10.77
C ARG A 30 1.11 16.63 9.58
N ARG A 31 0.98 16.11 8.36
CA ARG A 31 0.98 16.93 7.15
C ARG A 31 -0.36 17.67 7.07
N GLN A 32 -0.30 18.98 6.85
CA GLN A 32 -1.50 19.81 6.76
C GLN A 32 -2.35 19.35 5.57
N GLY A 33 -3.62 19.01 5.83
CA GLY A 33 -4.57 18.54 4.81
C GLY A 33 -4.80 17.02 4.79
N ASP A 34 -4.05 16.23 5.56
CA ASP A 34 -4.33 14.80 5.68
C ASP A 34 -5.54 14.53 6.58
N ALA A 35 -6.50 13.78 6.05
CA ALA A 35 -7.65 13.29 6.81
C ALA A 35 -7.23 12.22 7.83
N GLU A 36 -7.90 12.17 8.99
CA GLU A 36 -7.52 11.26 10.08
C GLU A 36 -7.71 9.78 9.74
N VAL A 37 -8.83 9.44 9.09
CA VAL A 37 -9.12 8.11 8.57
C VAL A 37 -10.01 8.26 7.33
N VAL A 38 -9.71 7.50 6.27
CA VAL A 38 -10.54 7.43 5.06
C VAL A 38 -10.76 5.97 4.69
N TYR A 39 -12.03 5.56 4.56
CA TYR A 39 -12.42 4.21 4.14
C TYR A 39 -13.58 4.29 3.13
N ALA A 40 -13.60 3.34 2.21
CA ALA A 40 -14.70 3.20 1.24
C ALA A 40 -15.70 2.13 1.71
N SER A 41 -17.00 2.40 1.58
CA SER A 41 -18.01 1.32 1.61
C SER A 41 -18.02 0.63 0.25
N THR A 42 -17.80 -0.68 0.25
CA THR A 42 -17.78 -1.52 -0.95
C THR A 42 -19.14 -2.18 -1.23
N GLU A 43 -20.17 -1.89 -0.43
CA GLU A 43 -21.47 -2.57 -0.48
C GLU A 43 -22.21 -2.33 -1.81
N ILE A 44 -22.14 -1.11 -2.32
CA ILE A 44 -22.77 -0.74 -3.60
C ILE A 44 -22.04 -1.41 -4.77
N ALA A 45 -20.71 -1.49 -4.73
CA ALA A 45 -19.93 -2.14 -5.78
C ALA A 45 -20.16 -3.66 -5.82
N GLU A 46 -20.32 -4.29 -4.65
CA GLU A 46 -20.65 -5.72 -4.57
C GLU A 46 -22.06 -5.99 -5.11
N LYS A 47 -23.02 -5.10 -4.83
CA LYS A 47 -24.42 -5.26 -5.25
C LYS A 47 -24.66 -4.95 -6.73
N GLU A 48 -24.10 -3.86 -7.24
CA GLU A 48 -24.39 -3.35 -8.59
C GLU A 48 -23.41 -3.89 -9.64
N LEU A 49 -22.13 -4.02 -9.28
CA LEU A 49 -21.07 -4.44 -10.21
C LEU A 49 -20.68 -5.91 -10.03
N ASN A 50 -21.28 -6.60 -9.04
CA ASN A 50 -20.90 -7.95 -8.63
C ASN A 50 -19.38 -8.07 -8.41
N TRP A 51 -18.75 -6.98 -7.98
CA TRP A 51 -17.31 -6.83 -7.87
C TRP A 51 -16.91 -6.71 -6.41
N LYS A 52 -15.88 -7.47 -6.03
CA LYS A 52 -15.32 -7.51 -4.68
C LYS A 52 -13.81 -7.54 -4.76
N ALA A 53 -13.15 -6.76 -3.91
CA ALA A 53 -11.71 -6.83 -3.73
C ALA A 53 -11.33 -8.26 -3.27
N LYS A 54 -10.53 -8.95 -4.07
CA LYS A 54 -10.09 -10.33 -3.82
C LYS A 54 -8.81 -10.43 -3.02
N TYR A 55 -7.99 -9.38 -3.08
CA TYR A 55 -6.64 -9.37 -2.53
C TYR A 55 -6.56 -8.53 -1.26
N GLY A 56 -5.83 -9.05 -0.28
CA GLY A 56 -5.59 -8.39 1.01
C GLY A 56 -4.36 -7.48 1.01
N ILE A 57 -4.04 -6.92 2.18
CA ILE A 57 -2.92 -5.98 2.38
C ILE A 57 -1.57 -6.67 2.13
N GLU A 58 -1.41 -7.93 2.56
CA GLU A 58 -0.16 -8.68 2.38
C GLU A 58 0.15 -8.93 0.90
N GLU A 59 -0.87 -9.28 0.11
CA GLU A 59 -0.71 -9.50 -1.33
C GLU A 59 -0.39 -8.20 -2.06
N MET A 60 -1.04 -7.08 -1.67
CA MET A 60 -0.71 -5.76 -2.18
C MET A 60 0.75 -5.38 -1.90
N CYS A 61 1.23 -5.58 -0.66
CA CYS A 61 2.61 -5.27 -0.28
C CYS A 61 3.62 -6.16 -1.00
N ARG A 62 3.33 -7.46 -1.15
CA ARG A 62 4.17 -8.41 -1.89
C ARG A 62 4.31 -8.02 -3.35
N ASP A 63 3.20 -7.74 -4.02
CA ASP A 63 3.21 -7.44 -5.45
C ASP A 63 3.87 -6.08 -5.72
N LEU A 64 3.65 -5.09 -4.83
CA LEU A 64 4.34 -3.81 -4.86
C LEU A 64 5.86 -3.96 -4.69
N TRP A 65 6.31 -4.76 -3.70
CA TRP A 65 7.73 -5.02 -3.48
C TRP A 65 8.35 -5.79 -4.65
N ASN A 66 7.66 -6.79 -5.18
CA ASN A 66 8.10 -7.54 -6.37
C ASN A 66 8.30 -6.61 -7.56
N TRP A 67 7.38 -5.67 -7.80
CA TRP A 67 7.54 -4.68 -8.87
C TRP A 67 8.72 -3.74 -8.61
N ALA A 68 8.82 -3.18 -7.40
CA ALA A 68 9.87 -2.23 -7.02
C ALA A 68 11.27 -2.87 -7.04
N SER A 69 11.38 -4.14 -6.63
CA SER A 69 12.64 -4.88 -6.64
C SER A 69 13.09 -5.25 -8.05
N ASN A 70 12.15 -5.53 -8.96
CA ASN A 70 12.46 -5.88 -10.35
C ASN A 70 12.63 -4.65 -11.24
N ASN A 71 12.06 -3.49 -10.86
CA ASN A 71 12.14 -2.24 -11.63
C ASN A 71 12.65 -1.08 -10.77
N PRO A 72 13.94 -1.06 -10.39
CA PRO A 72 14.49 0.01 -9.55
C PRO A 72 14.41 1.40 -10.21
N TYR A 73 14.37 1.44 -11.54
CA TYR A 73 14.37 2.67 -12.35
C TYR A 73 12.99 2.98 -12.98
N SER A 74 11.92 2.33 -12.47
CA SER A 74 10.57 2.43 -13.06
C SER A 74 10.55 2.01 -14.55
N TYR A 75 9.49 2.38 -15.30
CA TYR A 75 9.41 2.12 -16.74
C TYR A 75 10.46 2.90 -17.57
N ASP A 76 11.20 3.83 -16.96
CA ASP A 76 12.32 4.51 -17.60
C ASP A 76 13.54 3.60 -17.64
N SER A 77 13.57 2.74 -18.64
CA SER A 77 14.84 2.27 -19.17
C SER A 77 15.51 3.41 -19.94
N SER A 78 16.27 4.25 -19.24
CA SER A 78 17.52 4.77 -19.81
C SER A 78 18.52 5.12 -18.71
N PRO A 79 19.64 4.39 -18.59
CA PRO A 79 20.86 5.00 -18.10
C PRO A 79 21.35 5.92 -19.24
N GLU A 80 20.95 7.19 -19.21
CA GLU A 80 21.40 8.34 -20.02
C GLU A 80 20.21 9.19 -20.49
N ALA A 81 20.10 10.38 -19.89
CA ALA A 81 19.67 11.64 -20.53
C ALA A 81 20.50 12.76 -19.90
#